data_AF-A0A4R6V562-F1
#
_entry.id   AF-A0A4R6V562-F1
#
_cell.length_a   1.000
_cell.length_b   1.000
_cell.length_c   1.000
_cell.angle_alpha   90.00
_cell.angle_beta   90.00
_cell.angle_gamma   90.00
#
_symmetry.space_group_name_H-M   'P 1'
#
loop_
_entity.id
_entity.type
_entity.pdbx_description
1 polymer ?
#
loop_
_entity_poly.entity_id
_entity_poly.type
_entity_poly.pdbx_seq_one_letter_code
_entity_poly.pdbx_strand_id
1 'polypeptide(L)'
;MITRAIRILLLPLLALYAIASSANPETVWVRDVKVVQFGTYQHNTIHFVWLSSGTVPACQQQSPGNPTIHFDEASPGGKSLVSVLTAAVISKVNVDVQVTGCQIMEVYLK
;
A
#
# COMPACT_ATOMS: atom_id res chain seq x y z
N MET A 1 -27.04 -47.81 3.93
CA MET A 1 -25.94 -47.62 2.96
C MET A 1 -25.94 -46.26 2.26
N ILE A 2 -26.72 -45.26 2.69
CA ILE A 2 -26.85 -43.95 1.98
C ILE A 2 -26.03 -42.83 2.64
N THR A 3 -25.61 -42.99 3.89
CA THR A 3 -24.90 -41.97 4.70
C THR A 3 -23.40 -41.85 4.44
N ARG A 4 -22.78 -42.72 3.64
CA ARG A 4 -21.34 -42.68 3.34
C ARG A 4 -20.97 -41.85 2.11
N ALA A 5 -21.90 -41.62 1.19
CA ALA A 5 -21.64 -40.90 -0.06
C ALA A 5 -21.56 -39.37 0.12
N ILE A 6 -22.25 -38.82 1.12
CA ILE A 6 -22.29 -37.38 1.40
C ILE A 6 -20.95 -36.85 1.93
N ARG A 7 -20.14 -37.68 2.60
CA ARG A 7 -18.83 -37.28 3.16
C ARG A 7 -17.73 -37.12 2.10
N ILE A 8 -17.87 -37.74 0.93
CA ILE A 8 -16.81 -37.73 -0.11
C ILE A 8 -16.92 -36.48 -1.01
N LEU A 9 -18.12 -35.89 -1.09
CA LEU A 9 -18.40 -34.70 -1.92
C LEU A 9 -18.04 -33.35 -1.26
N LEU A 10 -17.76 -33.33 0.05
CA LEU A 10 -17.41 -32.10 0.78
C LEU A 10 -15.91 -31.75 0.72
N LEU A 11 -15.05 -32.73 0.45
CA LEU A 11 -13.59 -32.53 0.35
C LEU A 11 -13.14 -31.72 -0.88
N PRO A 12 -13.66 -31.92 -2.12
CA PRO A 12 -13.22 -31.13 -3.27
C PRO A 12 -13.74 -29.69 -3.23
N LEU A 13 -14.85 -29.43 -2.52
CA LEU A 13 -15.45 -28.09 -2.42
C LEU A 13 -14.64 -27.16 -1.49
N LEU A 14 -14.04 -27.71 -0.42
CA LEU A 14 -13.12 -26.98 0.47
C LEU A 14 -11.78 -26.66 -0.21
N ALA A 15 -11.30 -27.52 -1.13
CA ALA A 15 -10.07 -27.27 -1.88
C ALA A 15 -10.22 -26.13 -2.91
N LEU A 16 -11.39 -25.98 -3.54
CA LEU A 16 -11.63 -24.85 -4.46
C LEU A 16 -11.73 -23.49 -3.73
N TYR A 17 -12.24 -23.45 -2.51
CA TYR A 17 -12.34 -22.20 -1.73
C TYR A 17 -10.97 -21.64 -1.32
N ALA A 18 -9.96 -22.50 -1.12
CA ALA A 18 -8.62 -22.09 -0.72
C ALA A 18 -7.81 -21.42 -1.86
N ILE A 19 -8.24 -21.55 -3.11
CA ILE A 19 -7.51 -21.04 -4.30
C ILE A 19 -8.00 -19.62 -4.68
N ALA A 20 -9.13 -19.17 -4.15
CA ALA A 20 -9.72 -17.86 -4.46
C ALA A 20 -9.26 -16.72 -3.53
N SER A 21 -8.26 -16.95 -2.68
CA SER A 21 -7.66 -15.89 -1.85
C SER A 21 -6.59 -15.13 -2.63
N SER A 22 -6.95 -14.52 -3.76
CA SER A 22 -6.14 -13.40 -4.28
C SER A 22 -6.31 -12.26 -3.29
N ALA A 23 -5.38 -12.13 -2.35
CA ALA A 23 -5.36 -11.03 -1.39
C ALA A 23 -5.18 -9.72 -2.19
N ASN A 24 -6.30 -9.05 -2.50
CA ASN A 24 -6.23 -7.70 -3.03
C ASN A 24 -5.53 -6.84 -1.98
N PRO A 25 -4.54 -6.02 -2.37
CA PRO A 25 -3.87 -5.14 -1.41
C PRO A 25 -4.91 -4.27 -0.71
N GLU A 26 -4.93 -4.31 0.61
CA GLU A 26 -5.84 -3.50 1.41
C GLU A 26 -5.55 -2.01 1.19
N THR A 27 -6.61 -1.21 1.07
CA THR A 27 -6.49 0.25 1.00
C THR A 27 -6.66 0.84 2.39
N VAL A 28 -5.61 1.49 2.89
CA VAL A 28 -5.51 1.97 4.26
C VAL A 28 -5.19 3.47 4.27
N TRP A 29 -5.77 4.19 5.23
CA TRP A 29 -5.43 5.57 5.52
C TRP A 29 -4.38 5.66 6.62
N VAL A 30 -3.27 6.33 6.34
CA VAL A 30 -2.26 6.72 7.31
C VAL A 30 -2.46 8.20 7.63
N ARG A 31 -2.93 8.51 8.84
CA ARG A 31 -3.40 9.85 9.19
C ARG A 31 -2.44 10.59 10.10
N ASP A 32 -2.40 11.91 9.91
CA ASP A 32 -1.68 12.86 10.75
C ASP A 32 -0.18 12.60 10.87
N VAL A 33 0.47 12.39 9.72
CA VAL A 33 1.88 12.01 9.63
C VAL A 33 2.67 13.05 8.85
N LYS A 34 3.98 13.14 9.09
CA LYS A 34 4.86 13.99 8.27
C LYS A 34 5.56 13.16 7.23
N VAL A 35 5.81 13.77 6.05
CA VAL A 35 6.75 13.21 5.09
C VAL A 35 8.16 13.57 5.56
N VAL A 36 8.94 12.56 5.94
CA VAL A 36 10.32 12.74 6.44
C VAL A 36 11.29 12.87 5.28
N GLN A 37 11.09 12.05 4.26
CA GLN A 37 11.95 11.99 3.10
C GLN A 37 11.15 11.64 1.86
N PHE A 38 11.58 12.23 0.75
CA PHE A 38 11.10 11.96 -0.59
C PHE A 38 12.32 11.74 -1.48
N GLY A 39 12.37 10.65 -2.23
CA GLY A 39 13.52 10.29 -3.05
C GLY A 39 13.14 9.45 -4.27
N THR A 40 14.05 9.39 -5.24
CA THR A 40 13.88 8.67 -6.50
C THR A 40 15.17 7.89 -6.80
N TYR A 41 15.05 6.74 -7.47
CA TYR A 41 16.22 6.13 -8.11
C TYR A 41 16.41 6.76 -9.49
N GLN A 42 17.65 7.13 -9.83
CA GLN A 42 17.98 7.83 -11.08
C GLN A 42 17.45 7.08 -12.30
N HIS A 43 16.87 7.81 -13.26
CA HIS A 43 16.17 7.29 -14.46
C HIS A 43 14.90 6.46 -14.21
N ASN A 44 14.32 6.50 -13.01
CA ASN A 44 13.04 5.84 -12.71
C ASN A 44 11.94 6.88 -12.38
N THR A 45 10.71 6.60 -12.79
CA THR A 45 9.51 7.37 -12.45
C THR A 45 8.92 6.97 -11.09
N ILE A 46 9.40 5.88 -10.48
CA ILE A 46 9.01 5.45 -9.15
C ILE A 46 9.73 6.28 -8.09
N HIS A 47 8.92 6.93 -7.26
CA HIS A 47 9.36 7.71 -6.10
C HIS A 47 9.04 6.98 -4.80
N PHE A 48 9.93 7.11 -3.81
CA PHE A 48 9.83 6.52 -2.48
C PHE A 48 9.61 7.60 -1.44
N VAL A 49 8.73 7.30 -0.49
CA VAL A 49 8.29 8.24 0.55
C VAL A 49 8.41 7.58 1.91
N TRP A 50 9.01 8.31 2.84
CA TRP A 50 9.12 7.95 4.25
C TRP A 50 8.21 8.82 5.08
N LEU A 51 7.42 8.19 5.96
CA LEU A 51 6.55 8.88 6.89
C LEU A 51 7.17 8.90 8.29
N SER A 52 6.89 9.93 9.08
CA SER A 52 7.44 10.12 10.44
C SER A 52 6.98 9.05 11.42
N SER A 53 5.78 8.58 11.19
CA SER A 53 5.02 7.65 11.99
C SER A 53 3.97 7.05 11.05
N GLY A 54 3.45 5.88 11.38
CA GLY A 54 2.50 5.19 10.52
C GLY A 54 3.20 4.13 9.67
N THR A 55 2.95 2.88 10.05
CA THR A 55 3.47 1.72 9.35
C THR A 55 2.34 1.14 8.51
N VAL A 56 2.55 1.02 7.20
CA VAL A 56 1.65 0.25 6.36
C VAL A 56 2.08 -1.22 6.49
N PRO A 57 1.23 -2.13 7.01
CA PRO A 57 1.64 -3.49 7.34
C PRO A 57 2.28 -4.23 6.15
N ALA A 58 1.72 -4.04 4.95
CA ALA A 58 2.26 -4.61 3.72
C ALA A 58 3.72 -4.18 3.46
N CYS A 59 4.05 -2.91 3.74
CA CYS A 59 5.39 -2.38 3.50
C CYS A 59 6.38 -2.78 4.58
N GLN A 60 5.89 -2.94 5.82
CA GLN A 60 6.68 -3.51 6.90
C GLN A 60 7.06 -4.96 6.61
N GLN A 61 6.16 -5.75 6.02
CA GLN A 61 6.45 -7.11 5.59
C GLN A 61 7.45 -7.14 4.43
N GLN A 62 7.32 -6.21 3.47
CA GLN A 62 8.20 -6.15 2.31
C GLN A 62 9.62 -5.68 2.66
N SER A 63 9.78 -4.74 3.59
CA SER A 63 11.08 -4.19 4.02
C SER A 63 11.07 -3.85 5.52
N PRO A 64 11.32 -4.85 6.40
CA PRO A 64 11.16 -4.67 7.86
C PRO A 64 12.06 -3.60 8.49
N GLY A 65 13.25 -3.37 7.92
CA GLY A 65 14.19 -2.36 8.41
C GLY A 65 14.00 -0.97 7.79
N ASN A 66 13.24 -0.87 6.71
CA ASN A 66 13.07 0.38 5.97
C ASN A 66 11.76 0.38 5.17
N PRO A 67 10.60 0.47 5.84
CA PRO A 67 9.30 0.45 5.17
C PRO A 67 9.10 1.76 4.39
N THR A 68 8.93 1.64 3.08
CA THR A 68 8.67 2.78 2.19
C THR A 68 7.39 2.56 1.42
N ILE A 69 6.59 3.61 1.32
CA ILE A 69 5.50 3.68 0.33
C ILE A 69 6.04 4.36 -0.92
N HIS A 70 5.41 4.11 -2.07
CA HIS A 70 5.87 4.60 -3.35
C HIS A 70 4.72 5.04 -4.25
N PHE A 71 5.03 5.82 -5.26
CA PHE A 71 4.11 6.10 -6.37
C PHE A 71 4.89 6.24 -7.66
N ASP A 72 4.20 6.08 -8.78
CA ASP A 72 4.77 6.29 -10.10
C ASP A 72 4.39 7.69 -10.59
N GLU A 73 5.37 8.54 -10.88
CA GLU A 73 5.14 9.86 -11.44
C GLU A 73 4.43 9.80 -12.81
N ALA A 74 4.64 8.72 -13.56
CA ALA A 74 4.00 8.52 -14.86
C ALA A 74 2.52 8.13 -14.75
N SER A 75 2.02 7.75 -13.57
CA SER A 75 0.60 7.43 -13.39
C SER A 75 -0.27 8.69 -13.43
N PRO A 76 -1.58 8.56 -13.71
CA PRO A 76 -2.51 9.67 -13.53
C PRO A 76 -2.38 10.25 -12.12
N GLY A 77 -2.20 11.58 -12.03
CA GLY A 77 -1.98 12.28 -10.76
C GLY A 77 -0.57 12.15 -10.16
N GLY A 78 0.33 11.34 -10.72
CA GLY A 78 1.68 11.12 -10.19
C GLY A 78 2.51 12.40 -10.11
N LYS A 79 2.52 13.22 -11.15
CA LYS A 79 3.19 14.55 -11.12
C LYS A 79 2.60 15.49 -10.06
N SER A 80 1.29 15.44 -9.84
CA SER A 80 0.64 16.21 -8.77
C SER A 80 1.11 15.71 -7.40
N LEU A 81 1.22 14.40 -7.20
CA LEU A 81 1.77 13.83 -5.97
C LEU A 81 3.21 14.30 -5.71
N VAL A 82 4.07 14.38 -6.74
CA VAL A 82 5.43 14.97 -6.60
C VAL A 82 5.33 16.37 -5.99
N SER A 83 4.48 17.23 -6.54
CA SER A 83 4.35 18.62 -6.08
C SER A 83 3.81 18.71 -4.65
N VAL A 84 2.79 17.93 -4.31
CA VAL A 84 2.15 17.92 -2.98
C VAL A 84 3.12 17.39 -1.93
N LEU A 85 3.80 16.27 -2.21
CA LEU A 85 4.75 15.66 -1.27
C LEU A 85 5.99 16.54 -1.10
N THR A 86 6.47 17.19 -2.17
CA THR A 86 7.56 18.18 -2.08
C THR A 86 7.15 19.35 -1.18
N ALA A 87 5.95 19.89 -1.38
CA ALA A 87 5.42 20.96 -0.53
C ALA A 87 5.27 20.51 0.94
N ALA A 88 4.81 19.29 1.18
CA ALA A 88 4.68 18.70 2.51
C ALA A 88 6.04 18.60 3.23
N VAL A 89 7.08 18.10 2.54
CA VAL A 89 8.44 17.98 3.08
C VAL A 89 9.03 19.35 3.42
N ILE A 90 8.95 20.30 2.49
CA ILE A 90 9.51 21.65 2.68
C ILE A 90 8.80 22.37 3.83
N SER A 91 7.47 22.29 3.85
CA SER A 91 6.64 23.02 4.82
C SER A 91 6.53 22.32 6.17
N LYS A 92 6.99 21.06 6.28
CA LYS A 92 6.94 20.22 7.49
C LYS A 92 5.54 20.06 8.08
N VAL A 93 4.52 20.13 7.22
CA VAL A 93 3.10 19.99 7.60
C VAL A 93 2.72 18.51 7.73
N ASN A 94 1.67 18.25 8.49
CA ASN A 94 1.08 16.92 8.57
C ASN A 94 0.25 16.64 7.31
N VAL A 95 0.16 15.37 6.94
CA VAL A 95 -0.62 14.88 5.81
C VAL A 95 -1.43 13.67 6.22
N ASP A 96 -2.53 13.45 5.50
CA ASP A 96 -3.22 12.17 5.46
C ASP A 96 -2.90 11.49 4.12
N VAL A 97 -2.47 10.23 4.16
CA VAL A 97 -2.04 9.46 2.99
C VAL A 97 -2.91 8.23 2.83
N GLN A 98 -3.49 8.05 1.65
CA GLN A 98 -4.18 6.81 1.29
C GLN A 98 -3.22 5.90 0.53
N VAL A 99 -3.10 4.66 0.98
CA VAL A 99 -2.16 3.68 0.42
C VAL A 99 -2.91 2.39 0.11
N THR A 100 -2.69 1.82 -1.07
CA THR A 100 -3.13 0.47 -1.43
C THR A 100 -1.90 -0.43 -1.51
N GLY A 101 -1.76 -1.36 -0.56
CA GLY A 101 -0.52 -2.13 -0.40
C GLY A 101 0.64 -1.20 0.01
N CYS A 102 1.58 -0.94 -0.89
CA CYS A 102 2.64 0.06 -0.68
C CYS A 102 2.60 1.24 -1.63
N GLN A 103 1.53 1.34 -2.43
CA GLN A 103 1.38 2.37 -3.43
C GLN A 103 0.52 3.52 -2.90
N ILE A 104 1.00 4.76 -3.00
CA ILE A 104 0.21 5.95 -2.65
C ILE A 104 -0.85 6.18 -3.72
N MET A 105 -2.10 6.28 -3.28
CA MET A 105 -3.23 6.64 -4.12
C MET A 105 -3.48 8.15 -4.05
N GLU A 106 -3.55 8.69 -2.83
CA GLU A 106 -3.89 10.10 -2.58
C GLU A 106 -3.13 10.65 -1.37
N VAL A 107 -2.90 11.97 -1.37
CA VAL A 107 -2.27 12.72 -0.27
C VAL A 107 -3.04 14.01 -0.05
N TYR A 108 -3.41 14.28 1.20
CA TYR A 108 -4.07 15.52 1.61
C TYR A 108 -3.19 16.26 2.61
N LEU A 109 -2.86 17.51 2.29
CA LEU A 109 -2.21 18.42 3.23
C LEU A 109 -3.20 18.84 4.32
N LYS A 110 -2.72 19.00 5.55
CA LYS A 110 -3.47 19.61 6.66
C LYS A 110 -3.08 21.05 6.90
#